data_AF-A0A934V7P4-F1
#
_entry.id   AF-A0A934V7P4-F1
#
_cell.length_a   1.000
_cell.length_b   1.000
_cell.length_c   1.000
_cell.angle_alpha   90.00
_cell.angle_beta   90.00
_cell.angle_gamma   90.00
#
_symmetry.space_group_name_H-M   'P 1'
#
loop_
_entity.id
_entity.type
_entity.pdbx_description
1 polymer ?
#
loop_
_entity_poly.entity_id
_entity_poly.type
_entity_poly.pdbx_seq_one_letter_code
_entity_poly.pdbx_strand_id
1 'polypeptide(L)'
;MAGQDGVHMDTDGATSAMTGVGDAGSNFQSKWSAAVSGGTGGVGQGPMGAGFLAGFAPGEQRLNDEAARIAEAAQKLAEAGRLAVQDYLDADARGGQSFPQG
;
A
#
# COMPACT_ATOMS: atom_id res chain seq x y z
N MET A 1 -17.60 -39.96 -9.87
CA MET A 1 -16.51 -39.49 -10.75
C MET A 1 -16.62 -37.99 -10.82
N ALA A 2 -15.47 -37.32 -10.66
CA ALA A 2 -15.11 -35.96 -11.08
C ALA A 2 -16.06 -34.79 -10.74
N GLY A 3 -15.52 -33.83 -9.98
CA GLY A 3 -16.10 -32.50 -9.79
C GLY A 3 -15.44 -31.73 -8.65
N GLN A 4 -14.11 -31.78 -8.54
CA GLN A 4 -13.38 -30.74 -7.78
C GLN A 4 -13.24 -29.53 -8.72
N ASP A 5 -14.27 -28.71 -8.91
CA ASP A 5 -14.21 -27.60 -9.88
C ASP A 5 -14.85 -26.31 -9.36
N GLY A 6 -14.45 -25.88 -8.17
CA GLY A 6 -14.86 -24.58 -7.63
C GLY A 6 -13.76 -24.02 -6.76
N VAL A 7 -12.71 -23.46 -7.37
CA VAL A 7 -11.78 -22.59 -6.64
C VAL A 7 -12.56 -21.33 -6.30
N HIS A 8 -13.37 -21.38 -5.24
CA HIS A 8 -14.01 -20.20 -4.70
C HIS A 8 -12.92 -19.33 -4.07
N MET A 9 -12.73 -18.14 -4.63
CA MET A 9 -11.84 -17.17 -4.01
C MET A 9 -12.38 -16.80 -2.62
N ASP A 10 -11.51 -16.82 -1.61
CA ASP A 10 -11.80 -16.22 -0.31
C ASP A 10 -11.77 -14.69 -0.47
N THR A 11 -12.92 -14.13 -0.82
CA THR A 11 -13.09 -12.70 -1.13
C THR A 11 -12.89 -11.82 0.10
N ASP A 12 -13.30 -12.30 1.28
CA ASP A 12 -13.09 -11.62 2.55
C ASP A 12 -11.60 -11.62 2.93
N GLY A 13 -10.95 -12.78 2.84
CA GLY A 13 -9.51 -12.91 3.08
C GLY A 13 -8.69 -12.05 2.13
N ALA A 14 -9.03 -12.04 0.84
CA ALA A 14 -8.36 -11.21 -0.17
C ALA A 14 -8.56 -9.70 0.10
N THR A 15 -9.79 -9.28 0.42
CA THR A 15 -10.09 -7.88 0.77
C THR A 15 -9.34 -7.42 2.02
N SER A 16 -9.27 -8.29 3.03
CA SER A 16 -8.52 -8.05 4.27
C SER A 16 -7.02 -7.93 3.99
N ALA A 17 -6.46 -8.84 3.19
CA ALA A 17 -5.05 -8.79 2.79
C ALA A 17 -4.71 -7.49 2.04
N MET A 18 -5.54 -7.08 1.09
CA MET A 18 -5.32 -5.82 0.35
C MET A 18 -5.43 -4.59 1.25
N THR A 19 -6.36 -4.61 2.21
CA THR A 19 -6.43 -3.56 3.23
C THR A 19 -5.14 -3.50 4.06
N GLY A 20 -4.61 -4.66 4.47
CA GLY A 20 -3.33 -4.74 5.17
C GLY A 20 -2.15 -4.18 4.37
N VAL A 21 -2.12 -4.38 3.04
CA VAL A 21 -1.10 -3.79 2.16
C VAL A 21 -1.18 -2.27 2.15
N GLY A 22 -2.38 -1.71 2.00
CA GLY A 22 -2.59 -0.26 2.04
C GLY A 22 -2.17 0.34 3.39
N ASP A 23 -2.59 -0.29 4.49
CA ASP A 23 -2.25 0.15 5.84
C ASP A 23 -0.75 0.10 6.11
N ALA A 24 -0.06 -0.95 5.63
CA ALA A 24 1.39 -1.07 5.73
C ALA A 24 2.10 0.07 4.99
N GLY A 25 1.64 0.44 3.79
CA GLY A 25 2.15 1.58 3.03
C GLY A 25 1.99 2.92 3.78
N SER A 26 0.79 3.18 4.31
CA SER A 26 0.51 4.39 5.09
C SER A 26 1.32 4.45 6.39
N ASN A 27 1.46 3.32 7.07
CA ASN A 27 2.26 3.22 8.29
C ASN A 27 3.76 3.45 8.02
N PHE A 28 4.26 2.90 6.92
CA PHE A 28 5.63 3.15 6.47
C PHE A 28 5.88 4.64 6.23
N GLN A 29 5.02 5.30 5.46
CA GLN A 29 5.16 6.75 5.19
C GLN A 29 5.15 7.58 6.48
N SER A 30 4.21 7.28 7.38
CA SER A 30 4.08 7.98 8.67
C SER A 30 5.33 7.82 9.53
N LYS A 31 5.81 6.59 9.71
CA LYS A 31 7.02 6.28 10.48
C LYS A 31 8.27 6.87 9.86
N TRP A 32 8.38 6.82 8.54
CA TRP A 32 9.48 7.43 7.80
C TRP A 32 9.54 8.94 8.03
N SER A 33 8.43 9.64 7.82
CA SER A 33 8.34 11.09 8.03
C SER A 33 8.68 11.48 9.48
N ALA A 34 8.20 10.70 10.45
CA ALA A 34 8.52 10.93 11.86
C ALA A 34 10.02 10.74 12.13
N ALA A 35 10.64 9.68 11.62
CA ALA A 35 12.06 9.40 11.79
C ALA A 35 12.95 10.49 11.17
N VAL A 36 12.59 10.98 9.98
CA VAL A 36 13.30 12.06 9.31
C VAL A 36 13.21 13.36 10.13
N SER A 37 12.00 13.75 10.56
CA SER A 37 11.83 14.95 11.40
C SER A 37 12.55 14.84 12.76
N GLY A 38 12.59 13.64 13.35
CA GLY A 38 13.24 13.40 14.64
C GLY A 38 14.76 13.42 14.54
N GLY A 39 15.31 12.94 13.43
CA GLY A 39 16.76 12.93 13.19
C GLY A 39 17.35 14.31 12.86
N THR A 40 16.55 15.20 12.27
CA THR A 40 16.97 16.57 11.94
C THR A 40 16.61 17.60 13.02
N GLY A 41 15.71 17.27 13.94
CA GLY A 41 15.29 18.09 15.07
C GLY A 41 16.40 18.33 16.10
N GLY A 42 17.33 19.22 15.79
CA GLY A 42 18.49 19.55 16.63
C GLY A 42 19.77 19.76 15.83
N VAL A 43 19.81 19.26 14.60
CA VAL A 43 20.86 19.53 13.63
C VAL A 43 20.56 20.86 12.95
N GLY A 44 21.55 21.75 12.85
CA GLY A 44 21.35 23.09 12.25
C GLY A 44 21.75 24.28 13.11
N GLN A 45 22.08 24.06 14.39
CA GLN A 45 22.53 25.15 15.25
C GLN A 45 23.97 25.56 14.92
N GLY A 46 24.17 26.86 14.76
CA GLY A 46 25.46 27.47 14.42
C GLY A 46 25.90 27.23 12.97
N PRO A 47 27.02 27.85 12.55
CA PRO A 47 27.49 27.83 11.16
C PRO A 47 27.79 26.42 10.63
N MET A 48 28.30 25.52 11.48
CA MET A 48 28.58 24.12 11.11
C MET A 48 27.30 23.32 10.89
N GLY A 49 26.29 23.50 11.75
CA GLY A 49 24.99 22.85 11.59
C GLY A 49 24.27 23.31 10.32
N ALA A 50 24.33 24.61 10.00
CA ALA A 50 23.77 25.14 8.77
C ALA A 50 24.45 24.57 7.51
N GLY A 51 25.78 24.42 7.54
CA GLY A 51 26.53 23.78 6.45
C GLY A 51 26.19 22.31 6.26
N PHE A 52 26.02 21.56 7.35
CA PHE A 52 25.56 20.17 7.30
C PHE A 52 24.16 20.07 6.69
N LEU A 53 23.19 20.87 7.18
CA LEU A 53 21.82 20.85 6.67
C LEU A 53 21.76 21.18 5.17
N ALA A 54 22.58 22.13 4.70
CA ALA A 54 22.62 22.47 3.28
C ALA A 54 23.07 21.30 2.39
N GLY A 55 24.00 20.47 2.87
CA GLY A 55 24.42 19.24 2.16
C GLY A 55 23.47 18.06 2.34
N PHE A 56 22.78 17.99 3.47
CA PHE A 56 21.88 16.90 3.83
C PHE A 56 20.49 17.03 3.18
N ALA A 57 19.93 18.24 3.13
CA ALA A 57 18.56 18.50 2.68
C ALA A 57 18.22 17.94 1.29
N PRO A 58 19.10 18.00 0.27
CA PRO A 58 18.81 17.39 -1.03
C PRO A 58 18.69 15.86 -0.97
N GLY A 59 19.49 15.21 -0.12
CA GLY A 59 19.44 13.77 0.10
C GLY A 59 18.19 13.36 0.88
N GLU A 60 17.87 14.11 1.94
CA GLU A 60 16.64 13.96 2.72
C GLU A 60 15.39 14.06 1.84
N GLN A 61 15.33 15.09 1.00
CA GLN A 61 14.20 15.30 0.10
C GLN A 61 14.02 14.12 -0.87
N ARG A 62 15.12 13.62 -1.47
CA ARG A 62 15.05 12.44 -2.34
C ARG A 62 14.54 11.20 -1.60
N LEU A 63 14.99 10.99 -0.37
CA LEU A 63 14.53 9.84 0.41
C LEU A 63 13.04 9.97 0.79
N ASN A 64 12.58 11.19 1.11
CA ASN A 64 11.16 11.47 1.35
C ASN A 64 10.31 11.21 0.10
N ASP A 65 10.79 11.61 -1.08
CA ASP A 65 10.11 11.36 -2.35
C ASP A 65 10.00 9.86 -2.64
N GLU A 66 11.07 9.09 -2.43
CA GLU A 66 11.02 7.63 -2.60
C GLU A 66 10.12 6.96 -1.57
N ALA A 67 10.13 7.42 -0.32
CA ALA A 67 9.24 6.89 0.71
C ALA A 67 7.75 7.13 0.36
N ALA A 68 7.43 8.32 -0.18
CA ALA A 68 6.09 8.63 -0.67
C ALA A 68 5.69 7.73 -1.85
N ARG A 69 6.60 7.48 -2.81
CA ARG A 69 6.35 6.58 -3.95
C ARG A 69 6.05 5.15 -3.51
N ILE A 70 6.77 4.63 -2.53
CA ILE A 70 6.53 3.29 -1.99
C ILE A 70 5.13 3.21 -1.36
N ALA A 71 4.75 4.21 -0.56
CA ALA A 71 3.44 4.26 0.07
C ALA A 71 2.31 4.36 -0.98
N GLU A 72 2.49 5.19 -2.00
CA GLU A 72 1.55 5.32 -3.12
C GLU A 72 1.41 4.00 -3.90
N ALA A 73 2.52 3.31 -4.17
CA ALA A 73 2.50 2.02 -4.85
C ALA A 73 1.73 0.95 -4.05
N ALA A 74 1.90 0.92 -2.71
CA ALA A 74 1.15 0.02 -1.85
C ALA A 74 -0.35 0.32 -1.88
N GLN A 75 -0.75 1.60 -1.88
CA GLN A 75 -2.16 2.00 -2.01
C GLN A 75 -2.76 1.57 -3.36
N LYS A 76 -2.03 1.79 -4.46
CA LYS A 76 -2.47 1.36 -5.80
C LYS A 76 -2.64 -0.15 -5.90
N LEU A 77 -1.73 -0.92 -5.30
CA LEU A 77 -1.84 -2.39 -5.25
C LEU A 77 -3.07 -2.82 -4.44
N ALA A 78 -3.31 -2.19 -3.29
CA ALA A 78 -4.48 -2.47 -2.46
C ALA A 78 -5.80 -2.17 -3.21
N GLU A 79 -5.86 -1.04 -3.92
CA GLU A 79 -7.01 -0.65 -4.74
C GLU A 79 -7.25 -1.64 -5.88
N ALA A 80 -6.22 -1.95 -6.67
CA ALA A 80 -6.31 -2.91 -7.77
C ALA A 80 -6.76 -4.29 -7.29
N GLY A 81 -6.25 -4.75 -6.14
CA GLY A 81 -6.67 -6.02 -5.55
C GLY A 81 -8.13 -6.03 -5.09
N ARG A 82 -8.63 -4.93 -4.51
CA ARG A 82 -10.06 -4.81 -4.15
C ARG A 82 -10.96 -4.80 -5.39
N LEU A 83 -10.54 -4.12 -6.45
CA LEU A 83 -11.26 -4.15 -7.74
C LEU A 83 -11.31 -5.56 -8.33
N ALA A 84 -10.19 -6.31 -8.28
CA ALA A 84 -10.18 -7.70 -8.73
C ALA A 84 -11.12 -8.60 -7.90
N VAL A 85 -11.24 -8.34 -6.58
CA VAL A 85 -12.22 -9.03 -5.73
C VAL A 85 -13.65 -8.73 -6.17
N GLN A 86 -13.95 -7.47 -6.48
CA GLN A 86 -15.25 -7.06 -6.97
C GLN A 86 -15.58 -7.67 -8.34
N ASP A 87 -14.64 -7.66 -9.27
CA ASP A 87 -14.79 -8.27 -10.60
C ASP A 87 -15.10 -9.78 -10.50
N TYR A 88 -14.46 -10.47 -9.56
CA TYR A 88 -14.75 -11.87 -9.28
C TYR A 88 -16.18 -12.07 -8.77
N LEU A 89 -16.63 -11.27 -7.79
CA LEU A 89 -17.99 -11.34 -7.24
C LEU A 89 -19.05 -11.07 -8.34
N ASP A 90 -18.80 -10.10 -9.20
CA ASP A 90 -19.69 -9.78 -10.33
C ASP A 90 -19.70 -10.89 -11.39
N ALA A 91 -18.57 -11.57 -11.61
CA ALA A 91 -18.51 -12.74 -12.48
C ALA A 91 -19.27 -13.94 -11.88
N ASP A 92 -19.09 -14.21 -10.59
CA ASP A 92 -19.77 -15.29 -9.86
C ASP A 92 -21.29 -15.09 -9.87
N ALA A 93 -21.77 -13.88 -9.59
CA ALA A 93 -23.19 -13.53 -9.63
C ALA A 93 -23.81 -13.74 -11.02
N ARG A 94 -23.11 -13.35 -12.10
CA ARG A 94 -23.56 -13.58 -13.48
C ARG A 94 -23.56 -15.06 -13.85
N GLY A 95 -22.57 -15.82 -13.39
CA GLY A 95 -22.48 -17.26 -13.57
C GLY A 95 -23.64 -17.99 -12.90
N GLY A 96 -23.96 -17.62 -11.64
CA GLY A 96 -25.08 -18.20 -10.88
C GLY A 96 -26.44 -17.93 -11.49
N GLN A 97 -26.65 -16.80 -12.17
CA GLN A 97 -27.89 -16.50 -12.90
C GLN A 97 -28.04 -17.31 -14.20
N SER A 98 -26.94 -17.81 -14.77
CA SER A 98 -26.93 -18.53 -16.05
C SER A 98 -27.22 -20.03 -15.90
N PHE A 99 -27.24 -20.56 -14.68
CA PHE A 99 -27.63 -21.92 -14.36
C PHE A 99 -28.86 -21.93 -13.44
N PRO A 100 -30.10 -21.91 -13.98
CA PRO A 100 -31.27 -22.23 -13.19
C PRO A 100 -31.13 -23.67 -12.70
N GLN A 101 -31.19 -23.89 -11.39
CA GLN A 101 -31.32 -25.23 -10.83
C GLN A 101 -32.64 -25.82 -11.31
N GLY A 102 -32.56 -26.73 -12.28
CA GLY A 102 -33.63 -27.63 -12.69
C GLY A 102 -33.67 -28.87 -11.83
#